data_AF-A0A261G097-F1
#
_entry.id   AF-A0A261G097-F1
#
_cell.length_a   1.000
_cell.length_b   1.000
_cell.length_c   1.000
_cell.angle_alpha   90.00
_cell.angle_beta   90.00
_cell.angle_gamma   90.00
#
_symmetry.space_group_name_H-M   'P 1'
#
loop_
_entity.id
_entity.type
_entity.pdbx_description
1 polymer ?
#
loop_
_entity_poly.entity_id
_entity_poly.type
_entity_poly.pdbx_seq_one_letter_code
_entity_poly.pdbx_strand_id
1 'polypeptide(L)'
;MKTVRLYPERIVLQDERHRDVRTLDVYEAGSRVNTDNLPEGWHRYAWRDNGGEGHNDTFENWVWVNHMNDYISREDVSALLDEQGGMYFEFADNDPAIQPIEMPESIYQR
;
A
#
# COMPACT_ATOMS: atom_id res chain seq x y z
N MET A 1 13.01 11.75 18.43
CA MET A 1 11.92 10.79 18.12
C MET A 1 12.53 9.71 17.26
N LYS A 2 12.26 8.43 17.49
CA LYS A 2 12.76 7.37 16.61
C LYS A 2 11.99 7.43 15.27
N THR A 3 12.71 7.26 14.17
CA THR A 3 12.15 7.22 12.83
C THR A 3 12.38 5.86 12.19
N VAL A 4 11.57 5.59 11.18
CA VAL A 4 11.70 4.44 10.30
C VAL A 4 11.83 4.95 8.87
N ARG A 5 12.76 4.34 8.13
CA ARG A 5 12.96 4.63 6.73
C ARG A 5 12.09 3.71 5.89
N LEU A 6 11.22 4.28 5.08
CA LEU A 6 10.35 3.54 4.17
C LEU A 6 10.85 3.73 2.74
N TYR A 7 10.88 2.64 1.98
CA TYR A 7 11.34 2.64 0.59
C TYR A 7 10.14 2.74 -0.34
N PRO A 8 10.27 3.50 -1.44
CA PRO A 8 9.19 3.62 -2.40
C PRO A 8 9.06 2.33 -3.19
N GLU A 9 7.82 1.97 -3.48
CA GLU A 9 7.45 0.98 -4.47
C GLU A 9 6.43 1.59 -5.44
N ARG A 10 6.45 1.17 -6.69
CA ARG A 10 5.44 1.52 -7.68
C ARG A 10 4.57 0.31 -7.95
N ILE A 11 3.27 0.50 -7.80
CA ILE A 11 2.28 -0.54 -8.05
C ILE A 11 1.32 -0.13 -9.16
N VAL A 12 0.83 -1.10 -9.91
CA VAL A 12 -0.25 -0.94 -10.88
C VAL A 12 -1.47 -1.67 -10.35
N LEU A 13 -2.54 -0.93 -10.05
CA LEU A 13 -3.84 -1.45 -9.65
C LEU A 13 -4.60 -1.92 -10.89
N GLN A 14 -5.13 -3.13 -10.82
CA GLN A 14 -5.84 -3.81 -11.89
C GLN A 14 -7.26 -4.20 -11.46
N ASP A 15 -8.20 -4.13 -12.40
CA ASP A 15 -9.58 -4.59 -12.19
C ASP A 15 -9.72 -6.12 -12.18
N GLU A 16 -10.94 -6.62 -11.98
CA GLU A 16 -11.25 -8.07 -11.98
C GLU A 16 -10.84 -8.81 -13.28
N ARG A 17 -10.54 -8.09 -14.35
CA ARG A 17 -10.12 -8.62 -15.65
C ARG A 17 -8.62 -8.43 -15.89
N HIS A 18 -7.86 -8.09 -14.85
CA HIS A 18 -6.44 -7.75 -14.91
C HIS A 18 -6.12 -6.61 -15.89
N ARG A 19 -7.02 -5.63 -16.00
CA ARG A 19 -6.75 -4.42 -16.79
C ARG A 19 -6.24 -3.32 -15.87
N ASP A 20 -5.14 -2.69 -16.27
CA ASP A 20 -4.57 -1.55 -15.57
C ASP A 20 -5.60 -0.42 -15.42
N VAL A 21 -5.78 0.04 -14.19
CA VAL A 21 -6.70 1.13 -13.84
C VAL A 21 -5.92 2.34 -13.34
N ARG A 22 -4.93 2.10 -12.46
CA ARG A 22 -4.20 3.17 -11.79
C ARG A 22 -2.79 2.75 -11.44
N THR A 23 -1.80 3.59 -11.71
CA THR A 23 -0.44 3.44 -11.18
C THR A 23 -0.29 4.32 -9.96
N LEU A 24 0.28 3.78 -8.89
CA LEU A 24 0.43 4.45 -7.61
C LEU A 24 1.87 4.29 -7.11
N ASP A 25 2.44 5.39 -6.63
CA ASP A 25 3.67 5.35 -5.85
C ASP A 25 3.29 5.22 -4.36
N VAL A 26 3.83 4.19 -3.73
CA VAL A 26 3.56 3.82 -2.34
C VAL A 26 4.87 3.68 -1.57
N TYR A 27 4.77 3.62 -0.26
CA TYR A 27 5.89 3.30 0.62
C TYR A 27 5.55 2.07 1.43
N GLU A 28 6.39 1.04 1.32
CA GLU A 28 6.20 -0.21 2.04
C GLU A 28 6.42 0.00 3.54
N ALA A 29 5.44 -0.39 4.33
CA ALA A 29 5.51 -0.49 5.78
C ALA A 29 5.49 -1.98 6.16
N GLY A 30 6.64 -2.51 6.57
CA GLY A 30 6.84 -3.95 6.85
C GLY A 30 6.06 -4.52 8.05
N SER A 31 5.12 -3.76 8.60
CA SER A 31 4.19 -4.20 9.64
C SER A 31 2.92 -3.35 9.58
N ARG A 32 1.93 -3.70 10.40
CA ARG A 32 0.63 -3.02 10.41
C ARG A 32 0.78 -1.58 10.88
N VAL A 33 0.23 -0.67 10.09
CA VAL A 33 0.23 0.77 10.33
C VAL A 33 -0.98 1.16 11.16
N ASN A 34 -0.74 1.90 12.24
CA ASN A 34 -1.74 2.61 13.00
C ASN A 34 -2.15 3.89 12.24
N THR A 35 -3.36 3.89 11.68
CA THR A 35 -3.90 5.02 10.92
C THR A 35 -4.07 6.29 11.75
N ASP A 36 -4.26 6.17 13.06
CA ASP A 36 -4.38 7.34 13.96
C ASP A 36 -3.06 8.09 14.12
N ASN A 37 -1.94 7.42 13.82
CA ASN A 37 -0.60 7.99 13.91
C ASN A 37 -0.04 8.40 12.54
N LEU A 38 -0.81 8.27 11.46
CA LEU A 38 -0.37 8.72 10.14
C LEU A 38 -0.40 10.25 10.05
N PRO A 39 0.62 10.87 9.45
CA PRO A 39 0.58 12.31 9.20
C PRO A 39 -0.58 12.66 8.25
N GLU A 40 -1.09 13.89 8.37
CA GLU A 40 -2.18 14.37 7.52
C GLU A 40 -1.86 14.23 6.02
N GLY A 41 -2.86 13.79 5.25
CA GLY A 41 -2.75 13.53 3.81
C GLY A 41 -1.93 12.28 3.47
N TRP A 42 -1.78 11.34 4.41
CA TRP A 42 -1.31 9.99 4.13
C TRP A 42 -2.45 9.00 4.31
N HIS A 43 -2.50 8.05 3.39
CA HIS A 43 -3.51 7.01 3.31
C HIS A 43 -2.83 5.66 3.45
N ARG A 44 -3.53 4.69 4.04
CA ARG A 44 -3.01 3.35 4.27
C ARG A 44 -3.82 2.33 3.51
N TYR A 45 -3.09 1.40 2.92
CA TYR A 45 -3.64 0.28 2.19
C TYR A 45 -2.94 -0.99 2.67
N ALA A 46 -3.62 -2.12 2.56
CA ALA A 46 -3.14 -3.41 3.00
C ALA A 46 -2.97 -4.32 1.79
N TRP A 47 -1.89 -5.09 1.77
CA TRP A 47 -1.70 -6.20 0.84
C TRP A 47 -2.24 -7.48 1.47
N ARG A 48 -3.18 -8.11 0.77
CA ARG A 48 -3.62 -9.48 1.04
C ARG A 48 -3.00 -10.48 0.08
N ASP A 49 -2.37 -11.52 0.62
CA ASP A 49 -1.90 -12.68 -0.13
C ASP A 49 -3.07 -13.66 -0.37
N ASN A 50 -3.34 -13.95 -1.65
CA ASN A 50 -4.38 -14.88 -2.07
C ASN A 50 -3.83 -16.15 -2.76
N GLY A 51 -2.51 -16.39 -2.74
CA GLY A 51 -1.94 -17.59 -3.37
C GLY A 51 -0.46 -17.57 -3.71
N GLY A 52 0.33 -16.60 -3.23
CA GLY A 52 1.79 -16.64 -3.19
C GLY A 52 2.54 -16.18 -4.45
N GLU A 53 1.87 -15.77 -5.52
CA GLU A 53 2.53 -15.27 -6.76
C GLU A 53 2.23 -13.80 -7.09
N GLY A 54 1.65 -13.01 -6.17
CA GLY A 54 1.37 -11.58 -6.36
C GLY A 54 0.23 -11.27 -7.35
N HIS A 55 0.11 -12.02 -8.44
CA HIS A 55 -0.89 -11.82 -9.49
C HIS A 55 -2.34 -12.06 -9.04
N ASN A 56 -2.55 -12.79 -7.95
CA ASN A 56 -3.87 -12.95 -7.33
C ASN A 56 -4.04 -12.09 -6.08
N ASP A 57 -3.00 -11.37 -5.67
CA ASP A 57 -3.00 -10.62 -4.42
C ASP A 57 -3.74 -9.30 -4.60
N THR A 58 -4.33 -8.84 -3.50
CA THR A 58 -5.19 -7.65 -3.54
C THR A 58 -4.64 -6.53 -2.68
N PHE A 59 -4.76 -5.32 -3.20
CA PHE A 59 -4.55 -4.05 -2.53
C PHE A 59 -5.90 -3.54 -2.03
N GLU A 60 -6.03 -3.34 -0.72
CA GLU A 60 -7.31 -3.10 -0.05
C GLU A 60 -7.22 -2.00 1.00
N ASN A 61 -8.34 -1.35 1.35
CA ASN A 61 -8.38 -0.39 2.45
C ASN A 61 -8.11 -1.05 3.82
N TRP A 62 -8.43 -2.34 3.98
CA TRP A 62 -8.17 -3.11 5.21
C TRP A 62 -8.33 -4.60 4.96
N VAL A 63 -7.43 -5.42 5.53
CA VAL A 63 -7.55 -6.88 5.48
C VAL A 63 -7.23 -7.48 6.84
N TRP A 64 -7.98 -8.50 7.26
CA TRP A 64 -7.74 -9.18 8.54
C TRP A 64 -6.99 -10.50 8.36
N VAL A 65 -7.40 -11.29 7.37
CA VAL A 65 -6.85 -12.60 7.05
C VAL A 65 -5.91 -12.47 5.87
N ASN A 66 -4.78 -13.18 5.91
CA ASN A 66 -3.71 -13.16 4.91
C ASN A 66 -3.12 -11.77 4.65
N HIS A 67 -3.09 -10.92 5.69
CA HIS A 67 -2.35 -9.67 5.65
C HIS A 67 -0.85 -9.94 5.56
N MET A 68 -0.17 -9.34 4.58
CA MET A 68 1.28 -9.44 4.43
C MET A 68 1.98 -8.24 5.07
N ASN A 69 1.65 -7.03 4.60
CA ASN A 69 2.22 -5.77 5.02
C ASN A 69 1.23 -4.63 4.67
N ASP A 70 1.55 -3.42 5.13
CA ASP A 70 0.80 -2.23 4.75
C ASP A 70 1.64 -1.37 3.80
N TYR A 71 0.95 -0.59 2.99
CA TYR A 71 1.52 0.44 2.15
C TYR A 71 0.90 1.77 2.52
N ILE A 72 1.68 2.84 2.42
CA ILE A 72 1.16 4.19 2.59
C ILE A 72 1.41 5.03 1.35
N SER A 73 0.47 5.91 1.01
CA SER A 73 0.62 6.86 -0.09
C SER A 73 0.06 8.24 0.27
N ARG A 74 0.56 9.25 -0.43
CA ARG A 74 -0.01 10.60 -0.45
C ARG A 74 -1.26 10.68 -1.31
N GLU A 75 -1.41 9.76 -2.26
CA GLU A 75 -2.57 9.69 -3.12
C GLU A 75 -3.65 8.82 -2.47
N ASP A 76 -4.89 9.33 -2.52
CA ASP A 76 -6.08 8.67 -2.00
C ASP A 76 -6.78 7.88 -3.10
N VAL A 77 -6.71 6.55 -3.01
CA VAL A 77 -7.44 5.61 -3.86
C VAL A 77 -8.52 4.86 -3.09
N SER A 78 -8.84 5.29 -1.86
CA SER A 78 -9.73 4.54 -0.96
C SER A 78 -11.11 4.33 -1.58
N ALA A 79 -11.66 5.35 -2.25
CA ALA A 79 -12.96 5.25 -2.93
C ALA A 79 -12.97 4.22 -4.07
N LEU A 80 -11.86 4.13 -4.81
CA LEU A 80 -11.70 3.14 -5.89
C LEU A 80 -11.65 1.72 -5.31
N LEU A 81 -10.88 1.53 -4.22
CA LEU A 81 -10.78 0.23 -3.56
C LEU A 81 -12.11 -0.19 -2.92
N ASP A 82 -12.88 0.74 -2.33
CA ASP A 82 -14.20 0.44 -1.76
C ASP A 82 -15.22 0.04 -2.83
N GLU A 83 -15.20 0.70 -4.01
CA GLU A 83 -16.09 0.36 -5.13
C GLU A 83 -15.83 -1.05 -5.66
N GLN A 84 -14.56 -1.46 -5.72
CA GLN A 84 -14.15 -2.76 -6.26
C GLN A 84 -14.08 -3.88 -5.19
N GLY A 85 -14.09 -3.53 -3.90
CA GLY A 85 -13.85 -4.48 -2.80
C GLY A 85 -12.38 -4.92 -2.70
N GLY A 86 -11.45 -4.07 -3.11
CA GLY A 86 -10.05 -4.39 -3.36
C GLY A 86 -9.73 -4.51 -4.84
N MET A 87 -8.46 -4.39 -5.19
CA MET A 87 -7.98 -4.51 -6.56
C MET A 87 -6.76 -5.40 -6.63
N TYR A 88 -6.60 -6.13 -7.73
CA TYR A 88 -5.33 -6.81 -8.00
C TYR A 88 -4.23 -5.77 -8.17
N PHE A 89 -2.99 -6.16 -7.91
CA PHE A 89 -1.87 -5.28 -8.19
C PHE A 89 -0.61 -6.03 -8.58
N GLU A 90 0.26 -5.34 -9.30
CA GLU A 90 1.61 -5.81 -9.61
C GLU A 90 2.63 -4.71 -9.34
N PHE A 91 3.87 -5.12 -9.08
CA PHE A 91 4.98 -4.19 -8.96
C PHE A 91 5.44 -3.76 -10.36
N ALA A 92 5.72 -2.48 -10.50
CA ALA A 92 6.30 -1.88 -11.69
C ALA A 92 7.66 -1.26 -11.36
N ASP A 93 8.40 -0.89 -12.40
CA ASP A 93 9.68 -0.21 -12.23
C ASP A 93 9.50 1.09 -11.45
N ASN A 94 10.25 1.17 -10.34
CA ASN A 94 10.22 2.34 -9.46
C ASN A 94 10.62 3.61 -10.19
N ASP A 95 9.97 4.72 -9.84
CA ASP A 95 10.37 6.04 -10.33
C ASP A 95 11.73 6.41 -9.72
N PRO A 96 12.78 6.61 -10.53
CA PRO A 96 14.09 6.99 -10.00
C PRO A 96 14.07 8.37 -9.32
N ALA A 97 13.06 9.21 -9.59
CA ALA A 97 12.90 10.49 -8.91
C ALA A 97 12.35 10.35 -7.49
N ILE A 98 11.67 9.26 -7.17
CA ILE A 98 11.08 9.05 -5.85
C ILE A 98 12.12 8.47 -4.91
N GLN A 99 12.29 9.14 -3.77
CA GLN A 99 13.30 8.80 -2.78
C GLN A 99 12.64 8.17 -1.55
N PRO A 100 13.38 7.32 -0.81
CA PRO A 100 12.96 6.86 0.51
C PRO A 100 12.62 8.03 1.43
N ILE A 101 11.66 7.80 2.34
CA ILE A 101 11.20 8.81 3.30
C ILE A 101 11.47 8.36 4.73
N GLU A 102 11.54 9.33 5.64
CA GLU A 102 11.58 9.08 7.08
C GLU A 102 10.20 9.36 7.68
N MET A 103 9.69 8.40 8.46
CA MET A 103 8.43 8.52 9.19
C MET A 103 8.65 8.31 10.68
N PRO A 104 7.80 8.87 11.56
CA PRO A 104 7.78 8.53 12.97
C PRO A 104 7.64 7.01 13.17
N GLU A 105 8.43 6.37 14.02
CA GLU A 105 8.26 4.93 14.32
C GLU A 105 6.88 4.62 14.92
N SER A 106 6.19 5.63 15.46
CA SER A 106 4.82 5.53 15.95
C SER A 106 3.78 5.18 14.88
N ILE A 107 4.11 5.24 13.58
CA ILE A 107 3.18 4.79 12.54
C ILE A 107 2.85 3.31 12.67
N TYR A 108 3.69 2.49 13.29
CA TYR A 108 3.42 1.07 13.47
C TYR A 108 2.51 0.82 14.69
N GLN A 109 1.66 -0.20 14.60
CA GLN A 109 0.96 -0.75 15.77
C GLN A 109 2.00 -1.30 16.75
N ARG A 110 1.85 -0.98 18.04
CA ARG A 110 2.70 -1.49 19.13
C ARG A 110 2.19 -2.83 19.65
#